data_AF-A0A957WVM0-F1
#
_entry.id   AF-A0A957WVM0-F1
#
_cell.length_a   1.000
_cell.length_b   1.000
_cell.length_c   1.000
_cell.angle_alpha   90.00
_cell.angle_beta   90.00
_cell.angle_gamma   90.00
#
_symmetry.space_group_name_H-M   'P 1'
#
loop_
_entity.id
_entity.type
_entity.pdbx_description
1 polymer ?
#
loop_
_entity_poly.entity_id
_entity_poly.type
_entity_poly.pdbx_seq_one_letter_code
_entity_poly.pdbx_strand_id
1 'polypeptide(L)'
;GEYYIRVSGRNGAFDSQQPFQLAVTRMGGACGDFVPATLPASGTTVNGTTYKTVIMHDAARMEEGSGVSRATLVDRLHTLAGYNEVGGVVVDLGQDPRITAVREQAEANAGCPYATNLWAYEVRDIIQRYWADNDLRYVVLVGNDSIIPFFRYPDSAPVSPESDFEPPVLDDSISEASLRLNYVLSQDAYGAKREISLQNRLLPIPQLAVGRLVETTDEAVRVIDAYPNATNGVVATPTSALVTSYGFLEDGSRAVLEQLQEGMPDGSTFHQLIDSYDLPPEDPRSWKAEDLRPWLVGERHDLIYLAGHFSPNRLLAADYSSTISAAEVGAANVDLVNAIVFSSGCHSGYNIVND
;
A
#
# COMPACT_ATOMS: atom_id res chain seq x y z
N GLY A 1 -31.27 5.80 -1.35
CA GLY A 1 -30.71 7.16 -1.26
C GLY A 1 -30.95 7.91 -2.55
N GLU A 2 -30.58 9.19 -2.59
CA GLU A 2 -30.52 9.98 -3.82
C GLU A 2 -29.26 9.57 -4.61
N TYR A 3 -29.41 9.37 -5.93
CA TYR A 3 -28.28 9.10 -6.81
C TYR A 3 -28.11 10.27 -7.76
N TYR A 4 -26.89 10.78 -7.86
CA TYR A 4 -26.53 11.86 -8.78
C TYR A 4 -25.76 11.25 -9.94
N ILE A 5 -26.25 11.45 -11.16
CA ILE A 5 -25.61 10.93 -12.38
C ILE A 5 -25.01 12.11 -13.14
N ARG A 6 -23.70 12.05 -13.36
CA ARG A 6 -22.98 13.03 -14.16
C ARG A 6 -22.64 12.43 -15.53
N VAL A 7 -23.09 13.09 -16.59
CA VAL A 7 -22.71 12.76 -17.97
C VAL A 7 -21.63 13.74 -18.40
N SER A 8 -20.47 13.23 -18.82
CA SER A 8 -19.36 14.04 -19.32
C SER A 8 -18.86 13.42 -20.62
N GLY A 9 -18.70 14.23 -21.68
CA GLY A 9 -18.09 13.73 -22.91
C GLY A 9 -16.58 13.55 -22.77
N ARG A 10 -16.01 12.72 -23.64
CA ARG A 10 -14.57 12.44 -23.68
C ARG A 10 -13.79 13.75 -23.84
N ASN A 11 -12.80 13.98 -22.98
CA ASN A 11 -11.99 15.20 -22.95
C ASN A 11 -12.80 16.52 -22.87
N GLY A 12 -13.97 16.49 -22.22
CA GLY A 12 -14.81 17.67 -22.06
C GLY A 12 -15.64 18.04 -23.30
N ALA A 13 -15.67 17.19 -24.32
CA ALA A 13 -16.54 17.40 -25.48
C ALA A 13 -18.01 17.45 -25.06
N PHE A 14 -18.74 18.44 -25.55
CA PHE A 14 -20.20 18.53 -25.40
C PHE A 14 -20.80 19.20 -26.63
N ASP A 15 -22.03 18.85 -26.97
CA ASP A 15 -22.80 19.51 -28.02
C ASP A 15 -24.20 19.84 -27.49
N SER A 16 -24.49 21.13 -27.36
CA SER A 16 -25.79 21.63 -26.88
C SER A 16 -26.94 21.40 -27.86
N GLN A 17 -26.66 21.07 -29.12
CA GLN A 17 -27.64 20.85 -30.19
C GLN A 17 -27.98 19.37 -30.40
N GLN A 18 -27.22 18.46 -29.77
CA GLN A 18 -27.42 17.01 -29.85
C GLN A 18 -27.96 16.50 -28.50
N PRO A 19 -29.29 16.41 -28.31
CA PRO A 19 -29.85 15.84 -27.09
C PRO A 19 -29.45 14.36 -26.97
N PHE A 20 -29.17 13.91 -25.75
CA PHE A 20 -28.93 12.51 -25.44
C PHE A 20 -30.04 11.97 -24.54
N GLN A 21 -30.26 10.65 -24.57
CA GLN A 21 -31.13 9.96 -23.62
C GLN A 21 -30.27 9.21 -22.61
N LEU A 22 -30.59 9.38 -21.33
CA LEU A 22 -30.00 8.62 -20.24
C LEU A 22 -31.03 7.58 -19.78
N ALA A 23 -30.75 6.31 -20.04
CA ALA A 23 -31.46 5.20 -19.43
C ALA A 23 -30.65 4.72 -18.22
N VAL A 24 -31.29 4.66 -17.05
CA VAL A 24 -30.66 4.22 -15.81
C VAL A 24 -31.29 2.92 -15.37
N THR A 25 -30.51 1.86 -15.40
CA THR A 25 -30.91 0.56 -14.85
C THR A 25 -30.09 0.32 -13.60
N ARG A 26 -30.74 0.24 -12.44
CA ARG A 26 -30.08 -0.21 -11.21
C ARG A 26 -29.97 -1.73 -11.27
N MET A 27 -28.79 -2.22 -11.63
CA MET A 27 -28.46 -3.64 -11.50
C MET A 27 -28.05 -3.90 -10.05
N GLY A 28 -28.44 -5.04 -9.48
CA GLY A 28 -27.82 -5.51 -8.25
C GLY A 28 -26.34 -5.78 -8.54
N GLY A 29 -25.45 -4.93 -8.05
CA GLY A 29 -24.01 -5.15 -8.15
C GLY A 29 -23.58 -6.32 -7.26
N ALA A 30 -22.27 -6.55 -7.17
CA ALA A 30 -21.69 -7.57 -6.28
C ALA A 30 -22.15 -7.48 -4.82
N CYS A 31 -22.62 -6.31 -4.40
CA CYS A 31 -23.19 -6.05 -3.08
C CYS A 31 -24.63 -6.53 -2.88
N GLY A 32 -25.31 -7.07 -3.90
CA GLY A 32 -26.70 -7.55 -3.78
C GLY A 32 -27.65 -6.51 -3.19
N ASP A 33 -28.38 -6.92 -2.15
CA ASP A 33 -29.33 -6.09 -1.39
C ASP A 33 -28.70 -5.40 -0.17
N PHE A 34 -27.37 -5.29 -0.12
CA PHE A 34 -26.69 -4.62 0.98
C PHE A 34 -27.20 -3.17 1.16
N VAL A 35 -27.62 -2.87 2.37
CA VAL A 35 -28.01 -1.54 2.81
C VAL A 35 -27.21 -1.22 4.08
N PRO A 36 -26.46 -0.11 4.13
CA PRO A 36 -25.73 0.27 5.33
C PRO A 36 -26.68 0.50 6.51
N ALA A 37 -26.36 -0.09 7.65
CA ALA A 37 -27.03 0.15 8.91
C ALA A 37 -26.69 1.55 9.44
N THR A 38 -27.56 2.07 10.32
CA THR A 38 -27.25 3.28 11.08
C THR A 38 -26.14 2.98 12.07
N LEU A 39 -25.01 3.69 11.95
CA LEU A 39 -23.88 3.54 12.84
C LEU A 39 -24.05 4.39 14.11
N PRO A 40 -23.49 3.97 15.27
CA PRO A 40 -23.46 4.78 16.47
C PRO A 40 -22.59 6.04 16.28
N ALA A 41 -22.64 6.96 17.25
CA ALA A 41 -21.71 8.08 17.28
C ALA A 41 -20.27 7.58 17.42
N SER A 42 -19.31 8.28 16.79
CA SER A 42 -17.88 8.00 16.99
C SER A 42 -17.50 8.25 18.44
N GLY A 43 -16.79 7.29 19.03
CA GLY A 43 -16.27 7.39 20.39
C GLY A 43 -14.90 8.09 20.46
N THR A 44 -14.12 8.04 19.38
CA THR A 44 -12.82 8.72 19.32
C THR A 44 -13.02 10.22 19.25
N THR A 45 -12.44 10.96 20.18
CA THR A 45 -12.40 12.43 20.18
C THR A 45 -10.98 12.91 19.94
N VAL A 46 -10.83 14.02 19.22
CA VAL A 46 -9.52 14.63 19.02
C VAL A 46 -9.05 15.19 20.36
N ASN A 47 -7.92 14.68 20.84
CA ASN A 47 -7.14 15.30 21.90
C ASN A 47 -6.00 16.09 21.24
N GLY A 48 -5.54 17.18 21.86
CA GLY A 48 -4.36 17.93 21.39
C GLY A 48 -4.49 18.66 20.04
N THR A 49 -3.60 19.62 19.82
CA THR A 49 -3.57 20.48 18.62
C THR A 49 -2.15 20.69 18.08
N THR A 50 -1.19 19.87 18.53
CA THR A 50 0.25 20.03 18.23
C THR A 50 0.85 18.81 17.52
N TYR A 51 0.03 17.89 17.03
CA TYR A 51 0.51 16.67 16.40
C TYR A 51 0.94 16.89 14.95
N LYS A 52 1.97 16.14 14.52
CA LYS A 52 2.41 16.02 13.12
C LYS A 52 2.02 14.67 12.52
N THR A 53 1.86 13.66 13.37
CA THR A 53 1.57 12.28 12.96
C THR A 53 0.36 11.76 13.70
N VAL A 54 -0.55 11.10 12.99
CA VAL A 54 -1.59 10.26 13.61
C VAL A 54 -1.25 8.78 13.34
N ILE A 55 -1.20 7.98 14.40
CA ILE A 55 -0.85 6.56 14.36
C ILE A 55 -2.11 5.77 14.72
N MET A 56 -2.70 5.11 13.74
CA MET A 56 -3.98 4.39 13.86
C MET A 56 -3.72 2.90 14.00
N HIS A 57 -4.29 2.25 15.01
CA HIS A 57 -4.14 0.81 15.22
C HIS A 57 -5.42 0.16 15.72
N ASP A 58 -5.57 -1.14 15.48
CA ASP A 58 -6.44 -2.03 16.26
C ASP A 58 -5.60 -3.23 16.68
N ALA A 59 -4.84 -3.04 17.77
CA ALA A 59 -3.82 -4.00 18.17
C ALA A 59 -4.44 -5.32 18.64
N ALA A 60 -5.67 -5.30 19.15
CA ALA A 60 -6.39 -6.50 19.56
C ALA A 60 -6.60 -7.49 18.40
N ARG A 61 -6.59 -6.99 17.16
CA ARG A 61 -6.77 -7.79 15.94
C ARG A 61 -5.48 -8.13 15.20
N MET A 62 -4.36 -7.54 15.60
CA MET A 62 -3.04 -7.92 15.07
C MET A 62 -2.75 -9.37 15.42
N GLU A 63 -2.14 -10.10 14.48
CA GLU A 63 -1.56 -11.40 14.76
C GLU A 63 -0.35 -11.23 15.69
N GLU A 64 -0.33 -12.00 16.78
CA GLU A 64 0.83 -12.04 17.67
C GLU A 64 1.92 -12.87 17.03
N GLY A 65 3.07 -12.26 16.81
CA GLY A 65 4.28 -12.98 16.44
C GLY A 65 4.84 -13.80 17.61
N SER A 66 5.91 -14.53 17.32
CA SER A 66 6.57 -15.45 18.27
C SER A 66 7.21 -14.75 19.49
N GLY A 67 7.51 -13.44 19.40
CA GLY A 67 8.33 -12.73 20.40
C GLY A 67 7.77 -11.43 20.97
N VAL A 68 6.75 -10.83 20.35
CA VAL A 68 6.23 -9.50 20.69
C VAL A 68 4.72 -9.56 20.91
N SER A 69 4.28 -9.23 22.11
CA SER A 69 2.84 -9.14 22.43
C SER A 69 2.20 -7.88 21.84
N ARG A 70 0.87 -7.89 21.68
CA ARG A 70 0.08 -6.70 21.31
C ARG A 70 0.32 -5.51 22.23
N ALA A 71 0.47 -5.76 23.53
CA ALA A 71 0.80 -4.72 24.51
C ALA A 71 2.17 -4.09 24.23
N THR A 72 3.17 -4.91 23.89
CA THR A 72 4.51 -4.43 23.54
C THR A 72 4.49 -3.59 22.26
N LEU A 73 3.69 -3.99 21.26
CA LEU A 73 3.46 -3.18 20.07
C LEU A 73 2.90 -1.81 20.44
N VAL A 74 1.85 -1.74 21.26
CA VAL A 74 1.25 -0.46 21.68
C VAL A 74 2.27 0.43 22.42
N ASP A 75 3.08 -0.13 23.32
CA ASP A 75 4.15 0.60 23.99
C ASP A 75 5.18 1.18 23.01
N ARG A 76 5.52 0.42 21.95
CA ARG A 76 6.43 0.87 20.88
C ARG A 76 5.81 1.95 20.00
N LEU A 77 4.51 1.89 19.72
CA LEU A 77 3.81 2.96 19.00
C LEU A 77 3.83 4.27 19.82
N HIS A 78 3.64 4.20 21.14
CA HIS A 78 3.78 5.37 22.00
C HIS A 78 5.22 5.91 22.07
N THR A 79 6.21 5.02 22.04
CA THR A 79 7.62 5.43 21.95
C THR A 79 7.89 6.17 20.63
N LEU A 80 7.44 5.62 19.50
CA LEU A 80 7.53 6.26 18.19
C LEU A 80 6.87 7.64 18.18
N ALA A 81 5.65 7.74 18.71
CA ALA A 81 4.92 8.99 18.81
C ALA A 81 5.65 10.06 19.64
N GLY A 82 6.48 9.65 20.61
CA GLY A 82 7.23 10.54 21.49
C GLY A 82 8.45 11.21 20.86
N TYR A 83 8.96 10.73 19.72
CA TYR A 83 10.06 11.42 19.02
C TYR A 83 9.62 12.80 18.52
N ASN A 84 10.47 13.82 18.67
CA ASN A 84 10.12 15.22 18.37
C ASN A 84 9.79 15.46 16.88
N GLU A 85 10.50 14.75 16.00
CA GLU A 85 10.30 14.74 14.56
C GLU A 85 8.98 14.06 14.18
N VAL A 86 8.57 13.02 14.93
CA VAL A 86 7.30 12.31 14.72
C VAL A 86 6.14 13.11 15.29
N GLY A 87 6.25 13.62 16.53
CA GLY A 87 5.23 14.41 17.22
C GLY A 87 3.85 13.78 17.11
N GLY A 88 3.73 12.52 17.52
CA GLY A 88 2.62 11.65 17.18
C GLY A 88 1.51 11.58 18.23
N VAL A 89 0.34 11.13 17.78
CA VAL A 89 -0.75 10.63 18.63
C VAL A 89 -1.09 9.20 18.23
N VAL A 90 -1.25 8.33 19.22
CA VAL A 90 -1.66 6.94 19.02
C VAL A 90 -3.16 6.83 19.27
N VAL A 91 -3.89 6.27 18.31
CA VAL A 91 -5.35 6.15 18.31
C VAL A 91 -5.75 4.69 18.16
N ASP A 92 -6.38 4.14 19.20
CA ASP A 92 -6.95 2.79 19.20
C ASP A 92 -8.34 2.81 18.56
N LEU A 93 -8.40 2.28 17.33
CA LEU A 93 -9.62 2.12 16.55
C LEU A 93 -10.58 1.09 17.16
N GLY A 94 -10.05 0.09 17.87
CA GLY A 94 -10.85 -0.97 18.49
C GLY A 94 -11.71 -0.47 19.65
N GLN A 95 -11.40 0.70 20.22
CA GLN A 95 -12.20 1.36 21.25
C GLN A 95 -13.30 2.28 20.69
N ASP A 96 -13.34 2.54 19.38
CA ASP A 96 -14.41 3.34 18.78
C ASP A 96 -15.61 2.44 18.41
N PRO A 97 -16.79 2.63 19.05
CA PRO A 97 -17.97 1.82 18.77
C PRO A 97 -18.47 1.97 17.33
N ARG A 98 -18.22 3.12 16.67
CA ARG A 98 -18.57 3.35 15.27
C ARG A 98 -17.68 2.55 14.34
N ILE A 99 -16.38 2.48 14.62
CA ILE A 99 -15.42 1.65 13.86
C ILE A 99 -15.75 0.17 14.04
N THR A 100 -16.03 -0.26 15.26
CA THR A 100 -16.42 -1.66 15.52
C THR A 100 -17.70 -2.03 14.77
N ALA A 101 -18.74 -1.18 14.81
CA ALA A 101 -20.01 -1.45 14.13
C ALA A 101 -19.87 -1.48 12.59
N VAL A 102 -19.14 -0.54 11.98
CA VAL A 102 -18.96 -0.52 10.51
C VAL A 102 -18.10 -1.68 10.03
N ARG A 103 -17.11 -2.10 10.83
CA ARG A 103 -16.30 -3.28 10.56
C ARG A 103 -17.14 -4.55 10.58
N GLU A 104 -17.91 -4.79 11.64
CA GLU A 104 -18.80 -5.97 11.74
C GLU A 104 -19.75 -6.04 10.55
N GLN A 105 -20.27 -4.89 10.11
CA GLN A 105 -21.09 -4.80 8.90
C GLN A 105 -20.31 -5.17 7.63
N ALA A 106 -19.07 -4.71 7.48
CA ALA A 106 -18.25 -5.04 6.32
C ALA A 106 -17.87 -6.54 6.30
N GLU A 107 -17.48 -7.11 7.44
CA GLU A 107 -17.16 -8.52 7.60
C GLU A 107 -18.35 -9.44 7.31
N ALA A 108 -19.54 -9.07 7.78
CA ALA A 108 -20.78 -9.78 7.47
C ALA A 108 -21.19 -9.68 5.98
N ASN A 109 -20.54 -8.80 5.21
CA ASN A 109 -20.80 -8.57 3.79
C ASN A 109 -19.48 -8.58 2.99
N ALA A 110 -18.60 -9.55 3.27
CA ALA A 110 -17.24 -9.61 2.71
C ALA A 110 -17.19 -9.54 1.17
N GLY A 111 -18.20 -10.09 0.48
CA GLY A 111 -18.37 -10.01 -0.98
C GLY A 111 -18.76 -8.63 -1.53
N CYS A 112 -18.90 -7.61 -0.68
CA CYS A 112 -19.31 -6.25 -1.06
C CYS A 112 -18.18 -5.23 -0.84
N PRO A 113 -17.40 -4.89 -1.90
CA PRO A 113 -16.38 -3.84 -1.86
C PRO A 113 -16.87 -2.50 -1.29
N TYR A 114 -18.13 -2.15 -1.53
CA TYR A 114 -18.73 -0.94 -0.99
C TYR A 114 -18.86 -0.97 0.53
N ALA A 115 -19.19 -2.12 1.14
CA ALA A 115 -19.29 -2.25 2.59
C ALA A 115 -17.92 -2.01 3.26
N THR A 116 -16.84 -2.55 2.69
CA THR A 116 -15.49 -2.32 3.19
C THR A 116 -15.02 -0.88 2.96
N ASN A 117 -15.39 -0.25 1.83
CA ASN A 117 -15.11 1.17 1.63
C ASN A 117 -15.80 2.06 2.68
N LEU A 118 -17.01 1.73 3.13
CA LEU A 118 -17.65 2.45 4.24
C LEU A 118 -16.81 2.37 5.51
N TRP A 119 -16.24 1.20 5.83
CA TRP A 119 -15.32 1.08 6.95
C TRP A 119 -14.06 1.94 6.76
N ALA A 120 -13.44 1.92 5.58
CA ALA A 120 -12.30 2.78 5.27
C ALA A 120 -12.61 4.28 5.42
N TYR A 121 -13.82 4.72 5.00
CA TYR A 121 -14.26 6.09 5.19
C TYR A 121 -14.38 6.48 6.66
N GLU A 122 -14.90 5.60 7.52
CA GLU A 122 -15.03 5.91 8.95
C GLU A 122 -13.65 6.04 9.63
N VAL A 123 -12.65 5.24 9.23
CA VAL A 123 -11.26 5.41 9.70
C VAL A 123 -10.69 6.74 9.19
N ARG A 124 -10.91 7.06 7.91
CA ARG A 124 -10.48 8.34 7.31
C ARG A 124 -11.14 9.54 8.01
N ASP A 125 -12.40 9.46 8.42
CA ASP A 125 -13.09 10.56 9.10
C ASP A 125 -12.45 10.86 10.46
N ILE A 126 -11.93 9.85 11.18
CA ILE A 126 -11.12 10.08 12.39
C ILE A 126 -9.84 10.85 12.04
N ILE A 127 -9.10 10.43 11.00
CA ILE A 127 -7.88 11.11 10.53
C ILE A 127 -8.19 12.57 10.15
N GLN A 128 -9.29 12.80 9.43
CA GLN A 128 -9.69 14.14 9.00
C GLN A 128 -10.01 15.07 10.17
N ARG A 129 -10.60 14.55 11.26
CA ARG A 129 -10.81 15.34 12.47
C ARG A 129 -9.50 15.74 13.14
N TYR A 130 -8.55 14.81 13.27
CA TYR A 130 -7.21 15.18 13.75
C TYR A 130 -6.54 16.21 12.83
N TRP A 131 -6.65 16.05 11.52
CA TRP A 131 -6.08 16.97 10.52
C TRP A 131 -6.79 18.33 10.44
N ALA A 132 -8.00 18.47 10.99
CA ALA A 132 -8.67 19.77 11.08
C ALA A 132 -8.05 20.63 12.18
N ASP A 133 -7.65 20.00 13.29
CA ASP A 133 -7.18 20.68 14.50
C ASP A 133 -5.65 20.66 14.67
N ASN A 134 -4.93 19.94 13.80
CA ASN A 134 -3.48 19.75 13.86
C ASN A 134 -2.82 20.01 12.50
N ASP A 135 -1.55 20.41 12.54
CA ASP A 135 -0.69 20.58 11.38
C ASP A 135 -0.09 19.24 10.92
N LEU A 136 -0.97 18.25 10.67
CA LEU A 136 -0.54 16.90 10.30
C LEU A 136 0.30 16.89 9.02
N ARG A 137 1.23 15.95 8.99
CA ARG A 137 2.15 15.64 7.89
C ARG A 137 2.13 14.16 7.53
N TYR A 138 1.86 13.31 8.52
CA TYR A 138 1.98 11.85 8.39
C TYR A 138 0.76 11.12 8.95
N VAL A 139 0.42 10.02 8.31
CA VAL A 139 -0.50 8.99 8.81
C VAL A 139 0.26 7.68 8.86
N VAL A 140 0.24 7.00 10.00
CA VAL A 140 0.76 5.64 10.14
C VAL A 140 -0.40 4.71 10.42
N LEU A 141 -0.62 3.74 9.54
CA LEU A 141 -1.63 2.69 9.69
C LEU A 141 -0.95 1.43 10.22
N VAL A 142 -1.47 0.83 11.29
CA VAL A 142 -0.89 -0.39 11.87
C VAL A 142 -1.85 -1.55 11.66
N GLY A 143 -1.43 -2.50 10.81
CA GLY A 143 -2.18 -3.69 10.43
C GLY A 143 -2.42 -3.81 8.92
N ASN A 144 -2.82 -5.01 8.48
CA ASN A 144 -3.14 -5.30 7.08
C ASN A 144 -4.59 -4.91 6.71
N ASP A 145 -5.09 -5.32 5.54
CA ASP A 145 -6.43 -4.95 5.04
C ASP A 145 -7.58 -5.46 5.94
N SER A 146 -7.34 -6.55 6.69
CA SER A 146 -8.32 -7.13 7.63
C SER A 146 -8.42 -6.37 8.97
N ILE A 147 -7.52 -5.40 9.19
CA ILE A 147 -7.42 -4.59 10.41
C ILE A 147 -7.74 -3.12 10.09
N ILE A 148 -7.10 -2.56 9.07
CA ILE A 148 -7.40 -1.23 8.53
C ILE A 148 -7.52 -1.34 7.01
N PRO A 149 -8.73 -1.30 6.43
CA PRO A 149 -8.92 -1.62 5.03
C PRO A 149 -8.25 -0.61 4.11
N PHE A 150 -7.77 -1.06 2.96
CA PHE A 150 -7.51 -0.21 1.81
C PHE A 150 -8.83 0.24 1.19
N PHE A 151 -8.81 1.38 0.50
CA PHE A 151 -9.90 1.78 -0.38
C PHE A 151 -9.87 0.93 -1.64
N ARG A 152 -11.06 0.49 -2.05
CA ARG A 152 -11.30 -0.31 -3.26
C ARG A 152 -11.75 0.61 -4.37
N TYR A 153 -10.93 0.72 -5.42
CA TYR A 153 -11.23 1.48 -6.63
C TYR A 153 -11.47 0.53 -7.78
N PRO A 154 -12.56 0.67 -8.56
CA PRO A 154 -12.80 -0.19 -9.72
C PRO A 154 -11.61 -0.14 -10.68
N ASP A 155 -11.05 -1.31 -10.97
CA ASP A 155 -10.08 -1.48 -12.02
C ASP A 155 -10.77 -1.38 -13.39
N SER A 156 -10.09 -0.72 -14.30
CA SER A 156 -10.52 -0.54 -15.69
C SER A 156 -9.35 -0.72 -16.64
N ALA A 157 -8.29 -1.40 -16.19
CA ALA A 157 -7.19 -1.82 -17.04
C ALA A 157 -7.77 -2.67 -18.19
N PRO A 158 -7.47 -2.32 -19.45
CA PRO A 158 -7.99 -3.07 -20.59
C PRO A 158 -7.24 -4.39 -20.82
N VAL A 159 -6.10 -4.58 -20.17
CA VAL A 159 -5.22 -5.74 -20.28
C VAL A 159 -4.77 -6.11 -18.87
N SER A 160 -4.82 -7.39 -18.54
CA SER A 160 -4.48 -7.93 -17.22
C SER A 160 -5.19 -7.20 -16.06
N PRO A 161 -6.54 -7.09 -16.09
CA PRO A 161 -7.31 -6.55 -14.98
C PRO A 161 -7.08 -7.35 -13.69
N GLU A 162 -7.35 -6.74 -12.53
CA GLU A 162 -7.25 -7.40 -11.21
C GLU A 162 -8.08 -8.70 -11.14
N SER A 163 -9.18 -8.82 -11.89
CA SER A 163 -9.96 -10.05 -11.97
C SER A 163 -9.24 -11.24 -12.61
N ASP A 164 -8.20 -10.99 -13.42
CA ASP A 164 -7.38 -12.03 -14.04
C ASP A 164 -6.29 -12.55 -13.10
N PHE A 165 -6.03 -11.83 -11.99
CA PHE A 165 -5.08 -12.26 -10.99
C PHE A 165 -5.67 -13.41 -10.17
N GLU A 166 -4.89 -14.48 -9.99
CA GLU A 166 -5.20 -15.58 -9.08
C GLU A 166 -4.44 -15.36 -7.76
N PRO A 167 -5.08 -14.74 -6.75
CA PRO A 167 -4.37 -14.35 -5.56
C PRO A 167 -4.11 -15.50 -4.61
N PRO A 168 -2.96 -15.49 -3.91
CA PRO A 168 -2.75 -16.28 -2.72
C PRO A 168 -3.39 -15.57 -1.51
N VAL A 169 -4.72 -15.49 -1.48
CA VAL A 169 -5.48 -14.97 -0.34
C VAL A 169 -6.58 -15.95 0.04
N LEU A 170 -7.06 -15.87 1.26
CA LEU A 170 -8.14 -16.74 1.75
C LEU A 170 -9.42 -16.61 0.89
N ASP A 171 -10.00 -17.75 0.54
CA ASP A 171 -11.31 -17.85 -0.12
C ASP A 171 -12.40 -17.16 0.73
N ASP A 172 -13.41 -16.59 0.06
CA ASP A 172 -14.57 -15.92 0.67
C ASP A 172 -14.20 -14.72 1.57
N SER A 173 -13.00 -14.15 1.39
CA SER A 173 -12.50 -13.02 2.17
C SER A 173 -12.78 -11.67 1.52
N ILE A 174 -12.67 -10.61 2.34
CA ILE A 174 -12.73 -9.21 1.89
C ILE A 174 -11.65 -8.90 0.83
N SER A 175 -10.46 -9.52 0.94
CA SER A 175 -9.34 -9.35 0.02
C SER A 175 -9.57 -10.09 -1.30
N GLU A 176 -10.09 -11.32 -1.24
CA GLU A 176 -10.43 -12.09 -2.44
C GLU A 176 -11.53 -11.38 -3.24
N ALA A 177 -12.57 -10.92 -2.55
CA ALA A 177 -13.69 -10.21 -3.17
C ALA A 177 -13.23 -8.99 -3.96
N SER A 178 -12.27 -8.19 -3.46
CA SER A 178 -11.75 -7.04 -4.21
C SER A 178 -11.11 -7.45 -5.54
N LEU A 179 -10.29 -8.49 -5.55
CA LEU A 179 -9.60 -8.93 -6.75
C LEU A 179 -10.56 -9.56 -7.75
N ARG A 180 -11.41 -10.50 -7.29
CA ARG A 180 -12.41 -11.18 -8.13
C ARG A 180 -13.42 -10.21 -8.75
N LEU A 181 -13.74 -9.13 -8.05
CA LEU A 181 -14.68 -8.10 -8.51
C LEU A 181 -13.99 -6.94 -9.24
N ASN A 182 -12.71 -7.09 -9.56
CA ASN A 182 -11.91 -6.17 -10.35
C ASN A 182 -11.70 -4.81 -9.67
N TYR A 183 -11.10 -4.80 -8.48
CA TYR A 183 -10.75 -3.58 -7.73
C TYR A 183 -9.26 -3.51 -7.40
N VAL A 184 -8.66 -2.34 -7.64
CA VAL A 184 -7.34 -1.98 -7.12
C VAL A 184 -7.47 -1.48 -5.68
N LEU A 185 -6.53 -1.89 -4.83
CA LEU A 185 -6.42 -1.43 -3.45
C LEU A 185 -5.47 -0.22 -3.36
N SER A 186 -5.89 0.83 -2.65
CA SER A 186 -5.03 1.97 -2.34
C SER A 186 -5.34 2.56 -0.97
N GLN A 187 -4.33 3.15 -0.34
CA GLN A 187 -4.46 3.84 0.95
C GLN A 187 -4.38 5.37 0.82
N ASP A 188 -4.25 5.88 -0.40
CA ASP A 188 -4.00 7.30 -0.69
C ASP A 188 -5.08 8.23 -0.12
N ALA A 189 -6.33 7.76 -0.10
CA ALA A 189 -7.45 8.54 0.45
C ALA A 189 -7.32 8.80 1.96
N TYR A 190 -6.55 8.01 2.71
CA TYR A 190 -6.25 8.34 4.12
C TYR A 190 -5.43 9.62 4.27
N GLY A 191 -4.63 9.96 3.25
CA GLY A 191 -3.82 11.18 3.22
C GLY A 191 -4.41 12.33 2.40
N ALA A 192 -5.68 12.24 1.96
CA ALA A 192 -6.27 13.19 1.02
C ALA A 192 -7.46 13.97 1.63
N LYS A 193 -7.49 15.31 1.44
CA LYS A 193 -8.70 16.13 1.62
C LYS A 193 -9.47 16.32 0.32
N ARG A 194 -8.82 16.08 -0.83
CA ARG A 194 -9.36 16.35 -2.15
C ARG A 194 -9.31 15.12 -3.02
N GLU A 195 -10.34 14.97 -3.82
CA GLU A 195 -10.44 13.97 -4.87
C GLU A 195 -10.73 14.68 -6.20
N ILE A 196 -10.11 14.18 -7.26
CA ILE A 196 -10.38 14.63 -8.62
C ILE A 196 -11.21 13.56 -9.31
N SER A 197 -12.31 13.97 -9.94
CA SER A 197 -13.06 13.07 -10.82
C SER A 197 -12.30 12.87 -12.12
N LEU A 198 -11.81 11.65 -12.34
CA LEU A 198 -11.20 11.20 -13.58
C LEU A 198 -12.17 10.24 -14.28
N GLN A 199 -12.97 10.79 -15.19
CA GLN A 199 -14.02 10.04 -15.91
C GLN A 199 -15.00 9.36 -14.95
N ASN A 200 -14.94 8.04 -14.83
CA ASN A 200 -15.77 7.21 -13.97
C ASN A 200 -15.10 6.89 -12.61
N ARG A 201 -13.98 7.54 -12.28
CA ARG A 201 -13.21 7.29 -11.05
C ARG A 201 -13.00 8.55 -10.24
N LEU A 202 -12.70 8.36 -8.96
CA LEU A 202 -12.21 9.38 -8.05
C LEU A 202 -10.74 9.08 -7.78
N LEU A 203 -9.88 10.04 -8.06
CA LEU A 203 -8.46 9.99 -7.73
C LEU A 203 -8.25 10.80 -6.46
N PRO A 204 -7.95 10.17 -5.30
CA PRO A 204 -7.48 10.92 -4.14
C PRO A 204 -6.17 11.62 -4.49
N ILE A 205 -6.01 12.85 -4.00
CA ILE A 205 -4.77 13.60 -4.12
C ILE A 205 -4.11 13.63 -2.75
N PRO A 206 -3.09 12.78 -2.49
CA PRO A 206 -2.40 12.74 -1.21
C PRO A 206 -1.77 14.09 -0.89
N GLN A 207 -1.95 14.52 0.36
CA GLN A 207 -1.31 15.71 0.92
C GLN A 207 -0.63 15.40 2.27
N LEU A 208 -1.00 14.28 2.92
CA LEU A 208 -0.22 13.64 3.97
C LEU A 208 0.52 12.44 3.39
N ALA A 209 1.73 12.18 3.88
CA ALA A 209 2.41 10.92 3.61
C ALA A 209 1.78 9.81 4.47
N VAL A 210 1.37 8.72 3.80
CA VAL A 210 0.72 7.58 4.46
C VAL A 210 1.66 6.39 4.43
N GLY A 211 2.06 5.92 5.61
CA GLY A 211 2.82 4.69 5.80
C GLY A 211 1.96 3.61 6.45
N ARG A 212 2.34 2.35 6.26
CA ARG A 212 1.65 1.20 6.88
C ARG A 212 2.66 0.22 7.47
N LEU A 213 2.38 -0.26 8.68
CA LEU A 213 3.14 -1.29 9.38
C LEU A 213 2.35 -2.60 9.35
N VAL A 214 2.94 -3.65 8.78
CA VAL A 214 2.33 -4.96 8.49
C VAL A 214 3.37 -6.09 8.65
N GLU A 215 2.98 -7.35 8.89
CA GLU A 215 1.61 -7.86 9.16
C GLU A 215 1.42 -8.23 10.63
N THR A 216 2.43 -8.80 11.26
CA THR A 216 2.42 -9.26 12.66
C THR A 216 2.92 -8.19 13.64
N THR A 217 2.68 -8.41 14.93
CA THR A 217 3.27 -7.56 15.99
C THR A 217 4.80 -7.55 15.95
N ASP A 218 5.45 -8.69 15.68
CA ASP A 218 6.91 -8.81 15.60
C ASP A 218 7.48 -7.97 14.45
N GLU A 219 6.85 -8.00 13.27
CA GLU A 219 7.29 -7.25 12.08
C GLU A 219 7.09 -5.75 12.26
N ALA A 220 5.92 -5.33 12.74
CA ALA A 220 5.64 -3.93 13.01
C ALA A 220 6.62 -3.34 14.03
N VAL A 221 6.90 -4.06 15.13
CA VAL A 221 7.90 -3.63 16.12
C VAL A 221 9.31 -3.61 15.54
N ARG A 222 9.70 -4.56 14.69
CA ARG A 222 11.02 -4.52 14.03
C ARG A 222 11.22 -3.27 13.18
N VAL A 223 10.19 -2.82 12.46
CA VAL A 223 10.26 -1.56 11.69
C VAL A 223 10.33 -0.35 12.63
N ILE A 224 9.56 -0.35 13.72
CA ILE A 224 9.59 0.73 14.71
C ILE A 224 10.97 0.82 15.38
N ASP A 225 11.55 -0.31 15.77
CA ASP A 225 12.84 -0.39 16.46
C ASP A 225 14.03 -0.05 15.53
N ALA A 226 13.84 -0.05 14.20
CA ALA A 226 14.82 0.47 13.25
C ALA A 226 14.85 2.01 13.20
N TYR A 227 13.72 2.68 13.49
CA TYR A 227 13.59 4.13 13.41
C TYR A 227 14.63 4.92 14.23
N PRO A 228 14.95 4.56 15.50
CA PRO A 228 15.91 5.29 16.31
C PRO A 228 17.37 5.16 15.82
N ASN A 229 17.65 4.22 14.93
CA ASN A 229 18.96 4.10 14.28
C ASN A 229 19.16 5.15 13.18
N ALA A 230 18.11 5.88 12.80
CA ALA A 230 18.16 7.03 11.92
C ALA A 230 18.38 8.32 12.73
N THR A 231 19.05 9.32 12.13
CA THR A 231 19.25 10.61 12.80
C THR A 231 18.06 11.51 12.52
N ASN A 232 17.22 11.78 13.53
CA ASN A 232 15.98 12.56 13.40
C ASN A 232 15.04 12.01 12.29
N GLY A 233 14.91 10.68 12.20
CA GLY A 233 14.11 10.02 11.16
C GLY A 233 14.72 10.07 9.76
N VAL A 234 15.98 10.49 9.60
CA VAL A 234 16.70 10.50 8.32
C VAL A 234 17.74 9.39 8.33
N VAL A 235 17.61 8.45 7.36
CA VAL A 235 18.60 7.40 7.15
C VAL A 235 19.93 7.99 6.69
N ALA A 236 21.02 7.26 6.91
CA ALA A 236 22.35 7.71 6.48
C ALA A 236 22.40 7.95 4.97
N THR A 237 23.27 8.87 4.52
CA THR A 237 23.49 9.11 3.10
C THR A 237 23.90 7.79 2.43
N PRO A 238 23.14 7.33 1.41
CA PRO A 238 23.39 6.04 0.78
C PRO A 238 24.71 6.07 -0.01
N THR A 239 25.43 4.95 0.05
CA THR A 239 26.73 4.76 -0.63
C THR A 239 26.76 3.51 -1.52
N SER A 240 25.69 2.71 -1.51
CA SER A 240 25.54 1.57 -2.40
C SER A 240 24.13 1.46 -2.95
N ALA A 241 24.01 1.07 -4.22
CA ALA A 241 22.73 0.85 -4.88
C ALA A 241 22.72 -0.41 -5.76
N LEU A 242 21.57 -1.10 -5.78
CA LEU A 242 21.28 -2.22 -6.68
C LEU A 242 20.09 -1.84 -7.58
N VAL A 243 20.23 -1.99 -8.90
CA VAL A 243 19.17 -1.69 -9.88
C VAL A 243 18.96 -2.89 -10.80
N THR A 244 17.76 -3.46 -10.81
CA THR A 244 17.43 -4.61 -11.67
C THR A 244 16.22 -4.34 -12.54
N SER A 245 16.26 -4.76 -13.80
CA SER A 245 15.12 -4.74 -14.72
C SER A 245 15.35 -5.57 -15.98
N TYR A 246 14.33 -5.63 -16.83
CA TYR A 246 14.40 -6.19 -18.18
C TYR A 246 13.23 -5.71 -19.04
N GLY A 247 13.32 -5.95 -20.35
CA GLY A 247 12.21 -5.76 -21.27
C GLY A 247 11.70 -4.32 -21.29
N PHE A 248 10.38 -4.15 -21.21
CA PHE A 248 9.71 -2.84 -21.28
C PHE A 248 9.98 -1.92 -20.09
N LEU A 249 10.68 -2.40 -19.05
CA LEU A 249 11.07 -1.61 -17.89
C LEU A 249 12.49 -1.06 -18.00
N GLU A 250 13.24 -1.36 -19.08
CA GLU A 250 14.63 -0.93 -19.25
C GLU A 250 14.78 0.59 -19.13
N ASP A 251 14.00 1.37 -19.88
CA ASP A 251 14.16 2.82 -20.01
C ASP A 251 13.98 3.53 -18.66
N GLY A 252 12.91 3.22 -17.93
CA GLY A 252 12.67 3.75 -16.59
C GLY A 252 13.74 3.34 -15.59
N SER A 253 14.27 2.12 -15.70
CA SER A 253 15.29 1.61 -14.79
C SER A 253 16.67 2.21 -15.06
N ARG A 254 17.00 2.49 -16.32
CA ARG A 254 18.19 3.27 -16.71
C ARG A 254 18.12 4.69 -16.17
N ALA A 255 16.95 5.32 -16.26
CA ALA A 255 16.73 6.65 -15.68
C ALA A 255 16.88 6.64 -14.15
N VAL A 256 16.36 5.61 -13.46
CA VAL A 256 16.59 5.43 -12.01
C VAL A 256 18.08 5.31 -11.71
N LEU A 257 18.81 4.44 -12.42
CA LEU A 257 20.24 4.27 -12.22
C LEU A 257 21.03 5.57 -12.42
N GLU A 258 20.73 6.32 -13.48
CA GLU A 258 21.34 7.62 -13.76
C GLU A 258 21.09 8.61 -12.62
N GLN A 259 19.84 8.74 -12.16
CA GLN A 259 19.50 9.63 -11.04
C GLN A 259 20.16 9.21 -9.72
N LEU A 260 20.33 7.91 -9.48
CA LEU A 260 21.08 7.42 -8.31
C LEU A 260 22.56 7.76 -8.42
N GLN A 261 23.17 7.58 -9.60
CA GLN A 261 24.56 7.94 -9.84
C GLN A 261 24.82 9.44 -9.70
N GLU A 262 23.88 10.28 -10.12
CA GLU A 262 23.96 11.74 -9.97
C GLU A 262 23.72 12.20 -8.52
N GLY A 263 22.83 11.55 -7.79
CA GLY A 263 22.41 11.95 -6.45
C GLY A 263 23.28 11.41 -5.31
N MET A 264 24.04 10.36 -5.54
CA MET A 264 24.86 9.69 -4.52
C MET A 264 26.31 10.23 -4.50
N PRO A 265 27.03 10.11 -3.36
CA PRO A 265 28.41 10.59 -3.25
C PRO A 265 29.36 9.91 -4.24
N ASP A 266 30.41 10.64 -4.66
CA ASP A 266 31.52 10.09 -5.44
C ASP A 266 32.10 8.84 -4.76
N GLY A 267 32.37 7.80 -5.56
CA GLY A 267 32.91 6.53 -5.07
C GLY A 267 31.85 5.57 -4.51
N SER A 268 30.56 5.89 -4.63
CA SER A 268 29.47 4.95 -4.34
C SER A 268 29.52 3.71 -5.23
N THR A 269 29.06 2.59 -4.71
CA THR A 269 29.01 1.29 -5.41
C THR A 269 27.65 1.11 -6.08
N PHE A 270 27.67 0.67 -7.34
CA PHE A 270 26.45 0.38 -8.10
C PHE A 270 26.52 -1.03 -8.69
N HIS A 271 25.56 -1.86 -8.33
CA HIS A 271 25.31 -3.14 -8.99
C HIS A 271 24.07 -3.03 -9.88
N GLN A 272 24.12 -3.64 -11.06
CA GLN A 272 23.00 -3.62 -12.00
C GLN A 272 22.81 -4.95 -12.73
N LEU A 273 21.53 -5.30 -12.92
CA LEU A 273 21.06 -6.34 -13.83
C LEU A 273 19.94 -5.76 -14.67
N ILE A 274 20.29 -5.11 -15.76
CA ILE A 274 19.32 -4.46 -16.64
C ILE A 274 19.51 -5.02 -18.04
N ASP A 275 18.64 -5.94 -18.40
CA ASP A 275 18.58 -6.48 -19.75
C ASP A 275 17.91 -5.48 -20.69
N SER A 276 18.37 -5.48 -21.94
CA SER A 276 17.82 -4.59 -22.95
C SER A 276 16.41 -5.03 -23.37
N TYR A 277 15.58 -4.07 -23.74
CA TYR A 277 14.24 -4.30 -24.29
C TYR A 277 14.22 -5.33 -25.43
N ASP A 278 15.22 -5.29 -26.31
CA ASP A 278 15.33 -6.18 -27.47
C ASP A 278 15.94 -7.56 -27.15
N LEU A 279 16.34 -7.81 -25.89
CA LEU A 279 16.89 -9.09 -25.47
C LEU A 279 15.74 -10.05 -25.10
N PRO A 280 15.53 -11.14 -25.87
CA PRO A 280 14.45 -12.07 -25.56
C PRO A 280 14.77 -12.90 -24.31
N PRO A 281 13.76 -13.32 -23.52
CA PRO A 281 13.97 -14.10 -22.30
C PRO A 281 14.75 -15.40 -22.51
N GLU A 282 14.61 -16.04 -23.67
CA GLU A 282 15.30 -17.29 -23.99
C GLU A 282 16.78 -17.10 -24.38
N ASP A 283 17.23 -15.85 -24.54
CA ASP A 283 18.64 -15.57 -24.80
C ASP A 283 19.48 -15.98 -23.58
N PRO A 284 20.56 -16.77 -23.75
CA PRO A 284 21.39 -17.19 -22.63
C PRO A 284 22.12 -16.05 -21.92
N ARG A 285 22.10 -14.82 -22.48
CA ARG A 285 22.61 -13.61 -21.83
C ARG A 285 21.62 -12.97 -20.86
N SER A 286 20.34 -13.32 -20.95
CA SER A 286 19.32 -12.78 -20.05
C SER A 286 19.61 -13.21 -18.62
N TRP A 287 19.54 -12.25 -17.69
CA TRP A 287 19.93 -12.52 -16.31
C TRP A 287 18.90 -13.41 -15.61
N LYS A 288 19.40 -14.24 -14.70
CA LYS A 288 18.63 -15.23 -13.96
C LYS A 288 18.64 -14.90 -12.49
N ALA A 289 17.74 -15.55 -11.73
CA ALA A 289 17.65 -15.35 -10.29
C ALA A 289 18.99 -15.66 -9.59
N GLU A 290 19.78 -16.63 -10.07
CA GLU A 290 21.13 -16.89 -9.57
C GLU A 290 22.11 -15.73 -9.73
N ASP A 291 21.94 -14.86 -10.73
CA ASP A 291 22.80 -13.69 -10.94
C ASP A 291 22.46 -12.59 -9.92
N LEU A 292 21.19 -12.48 -9.52
CA LEU A 292 20.73 -11.47 -8.56
C LEU A 292 21.00 -11.88 -7.10
N ARG A 293 20.97 -13.18 -6.77
CA ARG A 293 21.17 -13.68 -5.40
C ARG A 293 22.39 -13.13 -4.67
N PRO A 294 23.61 -13.13 -5.26
CA PRO A 294 24.79 -12.59 -4.59
C PRO A 294 24.62 -11.14 -4.12
N TRP A 295 23.88 -10.32 -4.88
CA TRP A 295 23.69 -8.91 -4.58
C TRP A 295 22.47 -8.61 -3.70
N LEU A 296 21.38 -9.37 -3.85
CA LEU A 296 20.15 -9.11 -3.09
C LEU A 296 20.17 -9.73 -1.70
N VAL A 297 20.70 -10.95 -1.58
CA VAL A 297 20.69 -11.72 -0.31
C VAL A 297 22.10 -12.05 0.20
N GLY A 298 23.14 -11.66 -0.54
CA GLY A 298 24.55 -11.82 -0.13
C GLY A 298 25.27 -10.52 0.25
N GLU A 299 24.77 -9.36 -0.18
CA GLU A 299 25.42 -8.06 0.02
C GLU A 299 24.40 -6.97 0.38
N ARG A 300 24.76 -6.07 1.30
CA ARG A 300 23.93 -4.93 1.66
C ARG A 300 24.03 -3.83 0.60
N HIS A 301 22.87 -3.35 0.17
CA HIS A 301 22.73 -2.13 -0.61
C HIS A 301 21.85 -1.13 0.16
N ASP A 302 22.25 0.14 0.19
CA ASP A 302 21.47 1.17 0.90
C ASP A 302 20.18 1.52 0.13
N LEU A 303 20.25 1.50 -1.21
CA LEU A 303 19.11 1.68 -2.10
C LEU A 303 18.95 0.46 -3.02
N ILE A 304 17.74 -0.10 -3.08
CA ILE A 304 17.46 -1.28 -3.90
C ILE A 304 16.25 -0.97 -4.78
N TYR A 305 16.46 -0.97 -6.09
CA TYR A 305 15.41 -0.85 -7.09
C TYR A 305 15.22 -2.17 -7.82
N LEU A 306 14.05 -2.78 -7.65
CA LEU A 306 13.67 -4.02 -8.33
C LEU A 306 12.52 -3.74 -9.29
N ALA A 307 12.78 -3.82 -10.59
CA ALA A 307 11.77 -3.77 -11.62
C ALA A 307 11.67 -5.09 -12.37
N GLY A 308 10.44 -5.54 -12.64
CA GLY A 308 10.20 -6.81 -13.32
C GLY A 308 8.75 -7.25 -13.17
N HIS A 309 8.48 -8.50 -13.57
CA HIS A 309 7.24 -9.17 -13.20
C HIS A 309 7.31 -9.68 -11.77
N PHE A 310 6.23 -9.44 -11.03
CA PHE A 310 6.09 -9.84 -9.63
C PHE A 310 4.77 -10.57 -9.42
N SER A 311 4.79 -11.50 -8.47
CA SER A 311 3.65 -11.81 -7.61
C SER A 311 3.92 -11.18 -6.23
N PRO A 312 2.94 -11.15 -5.30
CA PRO A 312 3.15 -10.58 -3.96
C PRO A 312 4.37 -11.14 -3.22
N ASN A 313 4.73 -12.40 -3.46
CA ASN A 313 5.81 -13.11 -2.77
C ASN A 313 6.97 -13.54 -3.67
N ARG A 314 7.01 -13.15 -4.96
CA ARG A 314 8.08 -13.54 -5.89
C ARG A 314 8.42 -12.46 -6.91
N LEU A 315 9.70 -12.33 -7.21
CA LEU A 315 10.23 -11.64 -8.38
C LEU A 315 10.59 -12.67 -9.45
N LEU A 316 10.14 -12.46 -10.69
CA LEU A 316 10.53 -13.22 -11.87
C LEU A 316 11.76 -12.58 -12.52
N ALA A 317 12.80 -13.38 -12.76
CA ALA A 317 14.01 -12.93 -13.43
C ALA A 317 13.80 -12.71 -14.94
N ALA A 318 14.78 -12.10 -15.60
CA ALA A 318 14.68 -11.76 -17.03
C ALA A 318 14.65 -12.97 -17.97
N ASP A 319 15.00 -14.16 -17.48
CA ASP A 319 14.84 -15.43 -18.20
C ASP A 319 13.40 -15.97 -18.20
N TYR A 320 12.45 -15.29 -17.55
CA TYR A 320 11.04 -15.67 -17.44
C TYR A 320 10.82 -17.10 -16.88
N SER A 321 11.79 -17.62 -16.14
CA SER A 321 11.79 -19.01 -15.64
C SER A 321 12.22 -19.08 -14.19
N SER A 322 13.36 -18.45 -13.87
CA SER A 322 13.91 -18.43 -12.53
C SER A 322 13.28 -17.32 -11.67
N THR A 323 13.14 -17.58 -10.36
CA THR A 323 12.49 -16.63 -9.43
C THR A 323 13.29 -16.45 -8.15
N ILE A 324 13.07 -15.32 -7.49
CA ILE A 324 13.48 -15.05 -6.10
C ILE A 324 12.21 -14.88 -5.26
N SER A 325 12.16 -15.53 -4.10
CA SER A 325 10.99 -15.47 -3.20
C SER A 325 11.21 -14.50 -2.04
N ALA A 326 10.13 -13.95 -1.50
CA ALA A 326 10.17 -13.15 -0.27
C ALA A 326 10.73 -13.95 0.92
N ALA A 327 10.44 -15.26 0.99
CA ALA A 327 11.00 -16.16 1.99
C ALA A 327 12.53 -16.28 1.91
N GLU A 328 13.10 -16.22 0.71
CA GLU A 328 14.56 -16.21 0.51
C GLU A 328 15.18 -14.92 1.09
N VAL A 329 14.52 -13.77 0.89
CA VAL A 329 14.94 -12.48 1.47
C VAL A 329 14.79 -12.50 3.00
N GLY A 330 13.68 -13.01 3.52
CA GLY A 330 13.43 -13.10 4.96
C GLY A 330 14.38 -14.06 5.70
N ALA A 331 14.93 -15.06 4.99
CA ALA A 331 15.93 -15.99 5.53
C ALA A 331 17.39 -15.51 5.32
N ALA A 332 17.61 -14.40 4.60
CA ALA A 332 18.94 -13.90 4.32
C ALA A 332 19.60 -13.33 5.59
N ASN A 333 20.91 -13.51 5.70
CA ASN A 333 21.71 -12.96 6.81
C ASN A 333 22.17 -11.50 6.56
N VAL A 334 21.78 -10.89 5.44
CA VAL A 334 22.13 -9.51 5.12
C VAL A 334 21.32 -8.56 6.00
N ASP A 335 22.01 -7.67 6.69
CA ASP A 335 21.37 -6.61 7.46
C ASP A 335 20.86 -5.50 6.54
N LEU A 336 19.54 -5.46 6.35
CA LEU A 336 18.83 -4.45 5.56
C LEU A 336 18.20 -3.34 6.43
N VAL A 337 18.56 -3.22 7.71
CA VAL A 337 18.07 -2.12 8.56
C VAL A 337 18.37 -0.78 7.90
N ASN A 338 17.34 0.05 7.74
CA ASN A 338 17.38 1.36 7.09
C ASN A 338 17.77 1.37 5.59
N ALA A 339 17.77 0.21 4.92
CA ALA A 339 17.80 0.17 3.46
C ALA A 339 16.43 0.60 2.89
N ILE A 340 16.44 1.27 1.75
CA ILE A 340 15.21 1.68 1.05
C ILE A 340 15.05 0.80 -0.18
N VAL A 341 13.97 0.01 -0.19
CA VAL A 341 13.56 -0.81 -1.32
C VAL A 341 12.38 -0.15 -2.01
N PHE A 342 12.49 0.04 -3.32
CA PHE A 342 11.41 0.55 -4.16
C PHE A 342 11.34 -0.27 -5.44
N SER A 343 10.16 -0.37 -6.05
CA SER A 343 9.96 -1.31 -7.15
C SER A 343 8.99 -0.78 -8.20
N SER A 344 9.13 -1.34 -9.40
CA SER A 344 8.13 -1.24 -10.45
C SER A 344 7.76 -2.66 -10.88
N GLY A 345 6.65 -3.15 -10.36
CA GLY A 345 6.16 -4.50 -10.61
C GLY A 345 4.76 -4.71 -10.08
N CYS A 346 3.99 -5.59 -10.72
CA CYS A 346 2.63 -5.90 -10.29
C CYS A 346 2.60 -6.50 -8.88
N HIS A 347 1.74 -5.97 -8.01
CA HIS A 347 1.47 -6.53 -6.68
C HIS A 347 2.69 -6.66 -5.74
N SER A 348 3.84 -6.02 -6.02
CA SER A 348 5.06 -6.11 -5.19
C SER A 348 4.92 -5.55 -3.78
N GLY A 349 3.88 -4.75 -3.52
CA GLY A 349 3.50 -4.22 -2.21
C GLY A 349 2.12 -4.71 -1.74
N TYR A 350 1.60 -5.80 -2.34
CA TYR A 350 0.30 -6.35 -1.96
C TYR A 350 0.44 -7.25 -0.72
N ASN A 351 -0.35 -6.97 0.32
CA ASN A 351 -0.33 -7.76 1.56
C ASN A 351 -1.01 -9.12 1.34
N ILE A 352 -0.34 -10.20 1.76
CA ILE A 352 -0.85 -11.57 1.66
C ILE A 352 -1.21 -12.05 3.06
N VAL A 353 -2.49 -11.94 3.39
CA VAL A 353 -2.99 -12.35 4.69
C VAL A 353 -3.12 -13.88 4.72
N ASN A 354 -2.27 -14.55 5.52
CA ASN A 354 -2.27 -15.99 5.78
C ASN A 354 -1.99 -16.89 4.54
N ASP A 355 -0.79 -16.79 3.99
CA ASP A 355 -0.24 -17.79 3.05
C ASP A 355 0.06 -19.14 3.74
#